data_AF-A0AAN5DEK2-F1
#
_entry.id   AF-A0AAN5DEK2-F1
#
_cell.length_a   1.000
_cell.length_b   1.000
_cell.length_c   1.000
_cell.angle_alpha   90.00
_cell.angle_beta   90.00
_cell.angle_gamma   90.00
#
_symmetry.space_group_name_H-M   'P 1'
#
loop_
_entity.id
_entity.type
_entity.pdbx_description
1 polymer ?
#
loop_
_entity_poly.entity_id
_entity_poly.type
_entity_poly.pdbx_seq_one_letter_code
_entity_poly.pdbx_strand_id
1 'polypeptide(L)'
;MLSIGRIVLALLPIVVFIDAQTFSTGDNSSIADCSHECSHKDESRFCLDGNAHFYERLLMGHLRYYISTQVAIDLWHKHHKQGVARNASEIHEEVREGLGLQWTGEKDIVTEKIIDSLADLVTERTQEITLRDRKHAPPTHCPIPCEYTHDLYIILLVLSGTFNIILITSLIAVCTRSAERRNRHLLVATDDH
;
A
#
# COMPACT_ATOMS: atom_id res chain seq x y z
N MET A 1 -3.74 14.02 47.35
CA MET A 1 -2.49 13.45 46.83
C MET A 1 -2.80 12.73 45.53
N LEU A 2 -2.61 13.39 44.38
CA LEU A 2 -2.71 12.74 43.07
C LEU A 2 -1.60 11.69 43.00
N SER A 3 -1.97 10.42 43.04
CA SER A 3 -1.02 9.31 42.99
C SER A 3 -0.16 9.42 41.74
N ILE A 4 1.15 9.46 41.94
CA ILE A 4 2.19 9.54 40.90
C ILE A 4 1.94 8.49 39.79
N GLY A 5 1.36 7.33 40.14
CA GLY A 5 0.98 6.30 39.17
C GLY A 5 -0.06 6.73 38.13
N ARG A 6 -0.94 7.69 38.43
CA ARG A 6 -1.93 8.22 37.45
C ARG A 6 -1.32 9.22 36.49
N ILE A 7 -0.27 9.93 36.91
CA ILE A 7 0.48 10.87 36.05
C ILE A 7 1.37 10.07 35.09
N VAL A 8 2.03 9.01 35.58
CA VAL A 8 2.83 8.10 34.74
C VAL A 8 1.96 7.39 33.69
N LEU A 9 0.76 6.94 34.07
CA LEU A 9 -0.18 6.30 33.12
C LEU A 9 -0.75 7.28 32.07
N ALA A 10 -0.91 8.56 32.42
CA ALA A 10 -1.36 9.61 31.50
C ALA A 10 -0.25 10.12 30.58
N LEU A 11 1.03 10.00 30.98
CA LEU A 11 2.20 10.39 30.18
C LEU A 11 2.68 9.28 29.22
N LEU A 12 2.36 8.02 29.52
CA LEU A 12 2.68 6.87 28.66
C LEU A 12 2.17 7.00 27.20
N PRO A 13 0.93 7.45 26.92
CA PRO A 13 0.51 7.70 25.54
C PRO A 13 1.22 8.90 24.91
N ILE A 14 1.68 9.89 25.68
CA ILE A 14 2.39 11.06 25.16
C ILE A 14 3.80 10.68 24.69
N VAL A 15 4.49 9.79 25.41
CA VAL A 15 5.82 9.28 24.98
C VAL A 15 5.70 8.42 23.72
N VAL A 16 4.65 7.60 23.59
CA VAL A 16 4.38 6.83 22.36
C VAL A 16 4.00 7.75 21.18
N PHE A 17 3.41 8.93 21.45
CA PHE A 17 3.11 9.93 20.43
C PHE A 17 4.36 10.70 19.95
N ILE A 18 5.40 10.83 20.78
CA ILE A 18 6.62 11.56 20.39
C ILE A 18 7.47 10.76 19.38
N ASP A 19 7.42 9.42 19.42
CA ASP A 19 8.01 8.59 18.37
C ASP A 19 7.10 8.39 17.14
N ALA A 20 5.90 8.97 17.13
CA ALA A 20 4.96 8.86 15.99
C ALA A 20 5.14 9.96 14.93
N GLN A 21 6.12 10.86 15.06
CA GLN A 21 6.39 11.89 14.05
C GLN A 21 7.86 11.95 13.63
N THR A 22 8.22 11.03 12.74
CA THR A 22 8.56 11.39 11.36
C THR A 22 8.07 10.26 10.47
N PHE A 23 6.85 10.39 9.95
CA PHE A 23 6.33 9.51 8.91
C PHE A 23 7.09 9.80 7.61
N SER A 24 8.33 9.33 7.55
CA SER A 24 9.07 9.15 6.31
C SER A 24 8.49 7.91 5.66
N THR A 25 7.37 8.12 4.96
CA THR A 25 6.59 7.13 4.22
C THR A 25 7.48 6.17 3.46
N GLY A 26 7.14 4.86 3.52
CA GLY A 26 7.87 3.77 2.88
C GLY A 26 8.20 4.12 1.42
N ASP A 27 9.50 4.29 1.18
CA ASP A 27 10.15 4.64 -0.09
C ASP A 27 10.01 6.08 -0.65
N ASN A 28 9.33 7.01 0.05
CA ASN A 28 9.37 8.44 -0.32
C ASN A 28 10.61 9.15 0.27
N SER A 29 11.34 8.52 1.19
CA SER A 29 12.65 8.98 1.66
C SER A 29 13.72 8.96 0.57
N SER A 30 13.49 8.17 -0.48
CA SER A 30 14.36 8.00 -1.65
C SER A 30 14.14 9.09 -2.70
N ILE A 31 13.00 9.78 -2.63
CA ILE A 31 12.63 10.86 -3.53
C ILE A 31 13.16 12.15 -2.93
N ALA A 32 14.24 12.68 -3.51
CA ALA A 32 14.81 13.92 -3.05
C ALA A 32 13.94 15.10 -3.51
N ASP A 33 13.45 15.89 -2.56
CA ASP A 33 12.89 17.26 -2.71
C ASP A 33 11.67 17.46 -3.61
N CYS A 34 11.15 16.43 -4.28
CA CYS A 34 10.20 16.63 -5.38
C CYS A 34 9.05 15.61 -5.41
N SER A 35 8.43 15.35 -4.26
CA SER A 35 7.37 14.33 -4.14
C SER A 35 6.02 14.71 -4.77
N HIS A 36 5.84 15.97 -5.15
CA HIS A 36 4.67 16.47 -5.85
C HIS A 36 5.14 17.35 -7.03
N GLU A 37 4.69 17.06 -8.25
CA GLU A 37 4.87 17.90 -9.46
C GLU A 37 6.18 17.76 -10.27
N CYS A 38 6.74 16.55 -10.41
CA CYS A 38 7.76 16.35 -11.43
C CYS A 38 7.12 16.11 -12.79
N SER A 39 7.30 17.05 -13.70
CA SER A 39 6.79 16.97 -15.06
C SER A 39 7.94 16.94 -16.07
N HIS A 40 7.76 16.14 -17.12
CA HIS A 40 8.67 16.17 -18.27
C HIS A 40 8.61 17.50 -19.05
N LYS A 41 7.64 18.36 -18.72
CA LYS A 41 7.41 19.67 -19.32
C LYS A 41 8.08 20.80 -18.54
N ASP A 42 8.70 20.51 -17.39
CA ASP A 42 9.39 21.51 -16.59
C ASP A 42 10.65 21.99 -17.31
N GLU A 43 10.98 23.28 -17.16
CA GLU A 43 12.16 23.88 -17.80
C GLU A 43 13.48 23.20 -17.36
N SER A 44 13.51 22.68 -16.13
CA SER A 44 14.63 21.91 -15.60
C SER A 44 14.23 20.47 -15.30
N ARG A 45 14.98 19.50 -15.85
CA ARG A 45 14.79 18.07 -15.60
C ARG A 45 15.37 17.58 -14.25
N PHE A 46 15.84 18.50 -13.42
CA PHE A 46 16.56 18.20 -12.19
C PHE A 46 15.81 17.23 -11.27
N CYS A 47 14.49 17.39 -11.09
CA CYS A 47 13.71 16.42 -10.33
C CYS A 47 13.76 15.01 -10.98
N LEU A 48 13.39 14.93 -12.26
CA LEU A 48 13.25 13.65 -12.95
C LEU A 48 14.58 12.90 -12.99
N ASP A 49 15.67 13.62 -13.22
CA ASP A 49 17.01 13.05 -13.27
C ASP A 49 17.49 12.63 -11.87
N GLY A 50 17.18 13.41 -10.83
CA GLY A 50 17.46 13.08 -9.42
C GLY A 50 16.72 11.83 -8.93
N ASN A 51 15.51 11.59 -9.44
CA ASN A 51 14.66 10.47 -9.05
C ASN A 51 14.58 9.36 -10.12
N ALA A 52 15.37 9.45 -11.20
CA ALA A 52 15.28 8.54 -12.35
C ALA A 52 15.44 7.07 -11.94
N HIS A 53 16.40 6.79 -11.07
CA HIS A 53 16.67 5.44 -10.58
C HIS A 53 15.52 4.86 -9.74
N PHE A 54 14.78 5.71 -9.01
CA PHE A 54 13.58 5.28 -8.28
C PHE A 54 12.48 4.88 -9.28
N TYR A 55 12.17 5.75 -10.25
CA TYR A 55 11.15 5.46 -11.26
C TYR A 55 11.50 4.26 -12.14
N GLU A 56 12.79 4.08 -12.48
CA GLU A 56 13.26 2.92 -13.22
C GLU A 56 13.02 1.62 -12.43
N ARG A 57 13.36 1.59 -11.14
CA ARG A 57 13.09 0.42 -10.28
C ARG A 57 11.61 0.13 -10.15
N LEU A 58 10.79 1.18 -9.98
CA LEU A 58 9.35 1.06 -9.91
C LEU A 58 8.77 0.48 -11.21
N LEU A 59 9.16 1.03 -12.36
CA LEU A 59 8.75 0.56 -13.68
C LEU A 59 9.17 -0.90 -13.89
N MET A 60 10.41 -1.26 -13.57
CA MET A 60 10.90 -2.64 -13.66
C MET A 60 10.12 -3.59 -12.73
N GLY A 61 9.74 -3.13 -11.55
CA GLY A 61 8.88 -3.87 -10.61
C GLY A 61 7.50 -4.16 -11.21
N HIS A 62 6.84 -3.13 -11.74
CA HIS A 62 5.54 -3.28 -12.41
C HIS A 62 5.62 -4.17 -13.65
N LEU A 63 6.66 -4.02 -14.47
CA LEU A 63 6.85 -4.84 -15.67
C LEU A 63 7.08 -6.32 -15.32
N ARG A 64 7.89 -6.62 -14.31
CA ARG A 64 8.10 -7.99 -13.82
C ARG A 64 6.82 -8.61 -13.29
N TYR A 65 6.04 -7.84 -12.53
CA TYR A 65 4.73 -8.26 -12.04
C TYR A 65 3.79 -8.57 -13.20
N TYR A 66 3.71 -7.66 -14.18
CA TYR A 66 2.85 -7.83 -15.35
C TYR A 66 3.23 -9.07 -16.17
N ILE A 67 4.52 -9.29 -16.46
CA ILE A 67 5.01 -10.50 -17.13
C ILE A 67 4.63 -11.76 -16.35
N SER A 68 4.79 -11.77 -15.03
CA SER A 68 4.43 -12.94 -14.23
C SER A 68 2.95 -13.26 -14.28
N THR A 69 2.10 -12.23 -14.24
CA THR A 69 0.65 -12.39 -14.42
C THR A 69 0.32 -12.99 -15.79
N GLN A 70 0.95 -12.50 -16.86
CA GLN A 70 0.75 -13.06 -18.21
C GLN A 70 1.19 -14.53 -18.29
N VAL A 71 2.33 -14.89 -17.69
CA VAL A 71 2.78 -16.29 -17.57
C VAL A 71 1.79 -17.13 -16.76
N ALA A 72 1.24 -16.61 -15.67
CA ALA A 72 0.25 -17.32 -14.86
C ALA A 72 -1.03 -17.62 -15.65
N ILE A 73 -1.50 -16.64 -16.45
CA ILE A 73 -2.66 -16.80 -17.33
C ILE A 73 -2.39 -17.86 -18.40
N ASP A 74 -1.21 -17.82 -19.03
CA ASP A 74 -0.84 -18.77 -20.08
C ASP A 74 -0.69 -20.20 -19.53
N LEU A 75 -0.09 -20.37 -18.33
CA LEU A 75 -0.03 -21.65 -17.64
C LEU A 75 -1.42 -22.17 -17.25
N TRP A 76 -2.28 -21.30 -16.74
CA TRP A 76 -3.68 -21.66 -16.44
C TRP A 76 -4.39 -22.14 -17.71
N HIS A 77 -4.23 -21.43 -18.82
CA HIS A 77 -4.80 -21.80 -20.12
C HIS A 77 -4.28 -23.16 -20.60
N LYS A 78 -2.97 -23.39 -20.52
CA LYS A 78 -2.33 -24.68 -20.84
C LYS A 78 -2.91 -25.82 -19.99
N HIS A 79 -3.12 -25.60 -18.70
CA HIS A 79 -3.69 -26.62 -17.81
C HIS A 79 -5.17 -26.92 -18.09
N HIS A 80 -5.97 -25.92 -18.48
CA HIS A 80 -7.42 -26.07 -18.65
C HIS A 80 -7.84 -26.39 -20.09
N LYS A 81 -7.01 -26.08 -21.08
CA LYS A 81 -7.25 -26.39 -22.51
C LYS A 81 -6.33 -27.48 -23.06
N GLN A 82 -6.20 -28.58 -22.32
CA GLN A 82 -5.53 -29.81 -22.76
C GLN A 82 -4.07 -29.62 -23.24
N GLY A 83 -3.32 -28.72 -22.62
CA GLY A 83 -1.91 -28.48 -22.96
C GLY A 83 -1.67 -27.45 -24.05
N VAL A 84 -2.71 -26.77 -24.55
CA VAL A 84 -2.59 -25.71 -25.54
C VAL A 84 -2.26 -24.38 -24.85
N ALA A 85 -1.03 -23.90 -25.05
CA ALA A 85 -0.63 -22.54 -24.68
C ALA A 85 -1.32 -21.50 -25.57
N ARG A 86 -1.42 -20.26 -25.10
CA ARG A 86 -2.02 -19.16 -25.86
C ARG A 86 -1.16 -18.79 -27.07
N ASN A 87 -1.80 -18.25 -28.11
CA ASN A 87 -1.08 -17.79 -29.30
C ASN A 87 -0.31 -16.49 -28.98
N ALA A 88 0.88 -16.33 -29.55
CA ALA A 88 1.70 -15.11 -29.45
C ALA A 88 0.88 -13.86 -29.82
N SER A 89 0.11 -13.95 -30.91
CA SER A 89 -0.71 -12.84 -31.41
C SER A 89 -1.84 -12.44 -30.45
N GLU A 90 -2.41 -13.41 -29.74
CA GLU A 90 -3.47 -13.17 -28.75
C GLU A 90 -2.90 -12.52 -27.49
N ILE A 91 -1.75 -13.00 -27.02
CA ILE A 91 -1.03 -12.39 -25.90
C ILE A 91 -0.62 -10.97 -26.27
N HIS A 92 -0.05 -10.77 -27.47
CA HIS A 92 0.41 -9.47 -27.93
C HIS A 92 -0.72 -8.44 -27.93
N GLU A 93 -1.88 -8.76 -28.51
CA GLU A 93 -2.99 -7.80 -28.57
C GLU A 93 -3.55 -7.47 -27.19
N GLU A 94 -3.71 -8.47 -26.31
CA GLU A 94 -4.13 -8.21 -24.92
C GLU A 94 -3.11 -7.37 -24.14
N VAL A 95 -1.82 -7.59 -24.36
CA VAL A 95 -0.78 -6.77 -23.73
C VAL A 95 -0.81 -5.36 -24.27
N ARG A 96 -0.98 -5.19 -25.58
CA ARG A 96 -1.07 -3.90 -26.26
C ARG A 96 -2.26 -3.09 -25.75
N GLU A 97 -3.42 -3.72 -25.61
CA GLU A 97 -4.61 -3.11 -24.99
C GLU A 97 -4.37 -2.79 -23.51
N GLY A 98 -3.80 -3.73 -22.76
CA GLY A 98 -3.53 -3.61 -21.33
C GLY A 98 -2.49 -2.56 -20.94
N LEU A 99 -1.55 -2.25 -21.84
CA LEU A 99 -0.58 -1.16 -21.69
C LEU A 99 -1.19 0.23 -21.99
N GLY A 100 -2.46 0.29 -22.36
CA GLY A 100 -3.20 1.55 -22.45
C GLY A 100 -3.09 2.22 -23.82
N LEU A 101 -3.06 1.46 -24.92
CA LEU A 101 -3.17 2.03 -26.28
C LEU A 101 -4.36 3.01 -26.39
N GLN A 102 -5.48 2.64 -25.75
CA GLN A 102 -6.71 3.44 -25.64
C GLN A 102 -6.60 4.70 -24.76
N TRP A 103 -5.53 4.85 -23.98
CA TRP A 103 -5.32 5.96 -23.04
C TRP A 103 -4.24 6.93 -23.50
N THR A 104 -3.64 6.68 -24.68
CA THR A 104 -2.66 7.60 -25.27
C THR A 104 -3.35 8.92 -25.66
N GLY A 105 -3.02 9.99 -24.95
CA GLY A 105 -3.45 11.34 -25.32
C GLY A 105 -2.50 11.95 -26.36
N GLU A 106 -2.95 12.96 -27.12
CA GLU A 106 -2.13 13.66 -28.13
C GLU A 106 -0.83 14.29 -27.57
N LYS A 107 -0.73 14.44 -26.24
CA LYS A 107 0.43 15.06 -25.55
C LYS A 107 1.15 14.10 -24.60
N ASP A 108 0.94 12.80 -24.78
CA ASP A 108 1.57 11.78 -23.96
C ASP A 108 2.99 11.46 -24.45
N ILE A 109 3.89 11.15 -23.51
CA ILE A 109 5.26 10.71 -23.83
C ILE A 109 5.22 9.28 -24.38
N VAL A 110 4.25 8.49 -23.90
CA VAL A 110 4.06 7.10 -24.30
C VAL A 110 3.33 7.09 -25.64
N THR A 111 4.10 6.92 -26.70
CA THR A 111 3.58 6.78 -28.07
C THR A 111 3.13 5.34 -28.33
N GLU A 112 2.24 5.15 -29.32
CA GLU A 112 1.83 3.83 -29.80
C GLU A 112 3.02 2.93 -30.12
N LYS A 113 4.08 3.48 -30.73
CA LYS A 113 5.30 2.72 -31.03
C LYS A 113 6.00 2.16 -29.78
N ILE A 114 5.97 2.90 -28.67
CA ILE A 114 6.55 2.44 -27.39
C ILE A 114 5.68 1.32 -26.82
N ILE A 115 4.36 1.45 -26.91
CA ILE A 115 3.41 0.41 -26.48
C ILE A 115 3.61 -0.87 -27.28
N ASP A 116 3.69 -0.78 -28.61
CA ASP A 116 3.93 -1.93 -29.49
C ASP A 116 5.26 -2.61 -29.15
N SER A 117 6.33 -1.82 -29.00
CA SER A 117 7.65 -2.37 -28.64
C SER A 117 7.65 -3.05 -27.26
N LEU A 118 6.91 -2.51 -26.29
CA LEU A 118 6.75 -3.13 -24.97
C LEU A 118 5.88 -4.40 -25.05
N ALA A 119 4.85 -4.40 -25.88
CA ALA A 119 3.98 -5.56 -26.10
C ALA A 119 4.75 -6.71 -26.73
N ASP A 120 5.59 -6.44 -27.72
CA ASP A 120 6.52 -7.41 -28.31
C ASP A 120 7.44 -8.02 -27.24
N LEU A 121 8.12 -7.18 -26.45
CA LEU A 121 9.05 -7.61 -25.41
C LEU A 121 8.38 -8.46 -24.32
N VAL A 122 7.20 -8.04 -23.84
CA VAL A 122 6.44 -8.77 -22.82
C VAL A 122 5.93 -10.10 -23.37
N THR A 123 5.45 -10.12 -24.62
CA THR A 123 4.95 -11.32 -25.27
C THR A 123 6.06 -12.34 -25.46
N GLU A 124 7.18 -11.91 -26.06
CA GLU A 124 8.36 -12.76 -26.25
C GLU A 124 8.82 -13.36 -24.92
N ARG A 125 8.92 -12.52 -23.89
CA ARG A 125 9.37 -12.97 -22.57
C ARG A 125 8.39 -13.93 -21.90
N THR A 126 7.09 -13.69 -22.04
CA THR A 126 6.03 -14.57 -21.52
C THR A 126 6.13 -15.93 -22.17
N GLN A 127 6.21 -15.98 -23.50
CA GLN A 127 6.33 -17.23 -24.25
C GLN A 127 7.60 -17.98 -23.89
N GLU A 128 8.74 -17.30 -23.79
CA GLU A 128 10.00 -17.93 -23.39
C GLU A 128 9.89 -18.60 -22.01
N ILE A 129 9.21 -17.96 -21.06
CA ILE A 129 9.04 -18.51 -19.71
C ILE A 129 8.05 -19.68 -19.71
N THR A 130 6.94 -19.60 -20.43
CA THR A 130 5.96 -20.70 -20.49
C THR A 130 6.50 -21.92 -21.23
N LEU A 131 7.24 -21.70 -22.33
CA LEU A 131 7.85 -22.78 -23.13
C LEU A 131 8.93 -23.57 -22.37
N ARG A 132 9.53 -22.99 -21.33
CA ARG A 132 10.46 -23.69 -20.42
C ARG A 132 9.76 -24.73 -19.50
N ASP A 133 8.50 -25.05 -19.77
CA ASP A 133 7.68 -26.06 -19.09
C ASP A 133 7.64 -25.88 -17.56
N ARG A 134 7.52 -24.63 -17.12
CA ARG A 134 7.31 -24.33 -15.71
C ARG A 134 5.91 -24.77 -15.28
N LYS A 135 5.80 -25.31 -14.07
CA LYS A 135 4.51 -25.62 -13.42
C LYS A 135 3.87 -24.43 -12.73
N HIS A 136 4.64 -23.39 -12.44
CA HIS A 136 4.19 -22.20 -11.72
C HIS A 136 4.80 -20.94 -12.32
N ALA A 137 4.05 -19.86 -12.27
CA ALA A 137 4.53 -18.53 -12.64
C ALA A 137 5.73 -18.12 -11.76
N PRO A 138 6.65 -17.29 -12.26
CA PRO A 138 7.75 -16.78 -11.45
C PRO A 138 7.20 -16.04 -10.22
N PRO A 139 7.76 -16.29 -9.01
CA PRO A 139 7.35 -15.53 -7.84
C PRO A 139 7.68 -14.05 -8.08
N THR A 140 6.67 -13.21 -8.03
CA THR A 140 6.85 -11.76 -8.05
C THR A 140 6.62 -11.23 -6.66
N HIS A 141 7.67 -10.64 -6.09
CA HIS A 141 7.48 -9.70 -4.99
C HIS A 141 6.54 -8.60 -5.48
N CYS A 142 5.52 -8.30 -4.69
CA CYS A 142 4.56 -7.27 -5.06
C CYS A 142 5.33 -5.98 -5.37
N PRO A 143 4.85 -5.17 -6.34
CA PRO A 143 5.37 -3.82 -6.45
C PRO A 143 5.20 -3.17 -5.06
N ILE A 144 6.26 -2.49 -4.65
CA ILE A 144 6.50 -1.85 -3.35
C ILE A 144 5.26 -1.15 -2.73
N PRO A 145 4.27 -0.58 -3.47
CA PRO A 145 3.06 -0.04 -2.84
C PRO A 145 2.15 -1.06 -2.12
N CYS A 146 2.12 -2.35 -2.51
CA CYS A 146 1.12 -3.27 -1.93
C CYS A 146 1.49 -3.71 -0.51
N GLU A 147 2.77 -3.98 -0.25
CA GLU A 147 3.26 -4.43 1.05
C GLU A 147 3.14 -3.31 2.09
N TYR A 148 3.37 -2.06 1.68
CA TYR A 148 3.23 -0.88 2.53
C TYR A 148 1.79 -0.63 3.03
N THR A 149 0.79 -0.85 2.18
CA THR A 149 -0.62 -0.64 2.58
C THR A 149 -1.12 -1.63 3.63
N HIS A 150 -0.58 -2.85 3.63
CA HIS A 150 -0.97 -3.88 4.58
C HIS A 150 -0.46 -3.57 5.99
N ASP A 151 0.83 -3.20 6.10
CA ASP A 151 1.45 -2.87 7.39
C ASP A 151 0.86 -1.59 8.00
N LEU A 152 0.57 -0.58 7.17
CA LEU A 152 -0.08 0.65 7.62
C LEU A 152 -1.47 0.37 8.19
N TYR A 153 -2.26 -0.47 7.51
CA TYR A 153 -3.59 -0.84 7.99
C TYR A 153 -3.54 -1.57 9.33
N ILE A 154 -2.59 -2.49 9.51
CA ILE A 154 -2.41 -3.21 10.78
C ILE A 154 -2.04 -2.23 11.90
N ILE A 155 -1.12 -1.30 11.65
CA ILE A 155 -0.70 -0.29 12.64
C ILE A 155 -1.89 0.61 13.02
N LEU A 156 -2.65 1.10 12.04
CA LEU A 156 -3.84 1.94 12.27
C LEU A 156 -4.93 1.18 13.04
N LEU A 157 -5.12 -0.10 12.75
CA LEU A 157 -6.08 -0.95 13.45
C LEU A 157 -5.68 -1.17 14.90
N VAL A 158 -4.40 -1.41 15.18
CA VAL A 158 -3.85 -1.57 16.55
C VAL A 158 -3.99 -0.26 17.34
N LEU A 159 -3.67 0.89 16.73
CA LEU A 159 -3.81 2.20 17.36
C LEU A 159 -5.28 2.53 17.67
N SER A 160 -6.17 2.30 16.71
CA SER A 160 -7.61 2.52 16.88
C SER A 160 -8.20 1.61 17.97
N GLY A 161 -7.83 0.32 17.98
CA GLY A 161 -8.26 -0.63 19.00
C GLY A 161 -7.83 -0.20 20.40
N THR A 162 -6.57 0.21 20.53
CA THR A 162 -6.01 0.69 21.81
C THR A 162 -6.72 1.95 22.31
N PHE A 163 -6.96 2.92 21.42
CA PHE A 163 -7.66 4.15 21.77
C PHE A 163 -9.09 3.89 22.25
N ASN A 164 -9.82 3.01 21.56
CA ASN A 164 -11.18 2.62 21.96
C ASN A 164 -11.21 1.94 23.34
N ILE A 165 -10.26 1.05 23.65
CA ILE A 165 -10.17 0.40 24.97
C ILE A 165 -9.91 1.43 26.07
N ILE A 166 -9.02 2.40 25.84
CA ILE A 166 -8.75 3.49 26.79
C ILE A 166 -10.02 4.34 27.01
N LEU A 167 -10.76 4.63 25.94
CA LEU A 167 -11.99 5.40 26.03
C LEU A 167 -13.05 4.68 26.87
N ILE A 168 -13.28 3.39 26.61
CA ILE A 168 -14.24 2.57 27.35
C ILE A 168 -13.86 2.48 28.83
N THR A 169 -12.59 2.19 29.13
CA THR A 169 -12.12 2.09 30.53
C THR A 169 -12.24 3.42 31.28
N SER A 170 -11.97 4.54 30.61
CA SER A 170 -12.17 5.88 31.18
C SER A 170 -13.64 6.19 31.48
N LEU A 171 -14.56 5.81 30.58
CA LEU A 171 -15.99 5.98 30.77
C LEU A 171 -16.51 5.16 31.96
N ILE A 172 -16.09 3.89 32.08
CA ILE A 172 -16.45 3.04 33.22
C ILE A 172 -15.98 3.66 34.54
N ALA A 173 -14.75 4.19 34.58
CA ALA A 173 -14.21 4.84 35.77
C ALA A 173 -14.96 6.12 36.17
N VAL A 174 -15.48 6.88 35.20
CA VAL A 174 -16.30 8.07 35.46
C VAL A 174 -17.70 7.68 35.91
N CYS A 175 -18.34 6.70 35.26
CA CYS A 175 -19.67 6.22 35.62
C CYS A 175 -19.71 5.62 37.03
N THR A 176 -18.72 4.80 37.39
CA THR A 176 -18.62 4.20 38.74
C THR A 176 -18.45 5.27 39.82
N ARG A 177 -17.60 6.28 39.59
CA ARG A 177 -17.44 7.43 40.52
C ARG A 177 -18.69 8.29 40.64
N SER A 178 -19.40 8.49 39.54
CA SER A 178 -20.66 9.24 39.53
C SER A 178 -21.75 8.51 40.33
N ALA A 179 -21.88 7.20 40.13
CA ALA A 179 -22.79 6.35 40.89
C ALA A 179 -22.46 6.34 42.39
N GLU A 180 -21.17 6.25 42.73
CA GLU A 180 -20.71 6.26 44.12
C GLU A 180 -20.99 7.62 44.81
N ARG A 181 -20.81 8.74 44.11
CA ARG A 181 -21.21 10.07 44.63
C ARG A 181 -22.71 10.15 44.84
N ARG A 182 -23.52 9.67 43.90
CA ARG A 182 -24.99 9.70 44.00
C ARG A 182 -25.49 8.86 45.20
N ASN A 183 -24.89 7.70 45.45
CA ASN A 183 -25.20 6.86 46.62
C ASN A 183 -24.82 7.53 47.95
N ARG A 184 -23.68 8.24 48.02
CA ARG A 184 -23.31 8.99 49.24
C ARG A 184 -24.29 10.13 49.55
N HIS A 185 -24.79 10.83 48.53
CA HIS A 185 -25.80 11.88 48.75
C HIS A 185 -27.15 11.33 49.24
N LEU A 186 -27.53 10.11 48.83
CA LEU A 186 -28.76 9.46 49.32
C LEU A 186 -28.64 8.98 50.77
N LEU A 187 -27.47 8.50 51.19
CA LEU A 187 -27.24 8.07 52.58
C LEU A 187 -27.20 9.23 53.58
N VAL A 188 -26.69 10.40 53.16
CA VAL A 188 -26.67 11.61 54.01
C VAL A 188 -28.08 12.19 54.19
N ALA A 189 -28.98 12.01 53.22
CA ALA A 189 -30.36 12.50 53.32
C ALA A 189 -31.25 11.66 54.27
N THR A 190 -30.82 10.46 54.66
CA THR A 190 -31.58 9.56 55.54
C THR A 190 -31.21 9.65 57.02
N ASP A 191 -30.16 10.39 57.39
CA ASP A 191 -29.68 10.55 58.78
C ASP A 191 -30.25 11.81 59.49
N ASP A 192 -31.08 12.62 58.80
CA ASP A 192 -31.67 13.87 59.32
C ASP A 192 -33.14 13.72 59.80
N HIS A 193 -33.57 12.51 60.20
CA HIS A 193 -34.90 12.27 60.81
C HIS A 193 -34.84 11.54 62.15
#